data_AF-K8GJI0-F1
#
_entry.id   AF-K8GJI0-F1
#
_cell.length_a   1.000
_cell.length_b   1.000
_cell.length_c   1.000
_cell.angle_alpha   90.00
_cell.angle_beta   90.00
_cell.angle_gamma   90.00
#
_symmetry.space_group_name_H-M   'P 1'
#
loop_
_entity.id
_entity.type
_entity.pdbx_description
1 polymer ?
#
loop_
_entity_poly.entity_id
_entity_poly.type
_entity_poly.pdbx_seq_one_letter_code
_entity_poly.pdbx_strand_id
1 'polypeptide(L)'
;MMNLSTVLRLSSKRSQAQSLLVGSLSVLGLISGVLVSEVVYAQAPGDMAQYTRVARQIEQQRMQDYAEVKQIMGGTVPENVCQRRDTPQRVQEICERFENTSRDIITRNGMSVPKFNEITRYCQQNPKPKECPR
;
A
#
# COMPACT_ATOMS: atom_id res chain seq x y z
N MET A 1 67.55 -32.72 21.95
CA MET A 1 67.09 -33.65 20.89
C MET A 1 67.10 -32.86 19.59
N MET A 2 68.20 -32.85 18.81
CA MET A 2 68.54 -33.79 17.72
C MET A 2 67.39 -33.94 16.71
N ASN A 3 67.50 -33.71 15.41
CA ASN A 3 68.63 -33.28 14.59
C ASN A 3 68.13 -32.74 13.24
N LEU A 4 69.00 -31.92 12.67
CA LEU A 4 69.10 -31.27 11.37
C LEU A 4 69.11 -32.25 10.20
N SER A 5 68.46 -31.89 9.08
CA SER A 5 68.81 -32.28 7.69
C SER A 5 67.78 -31.65 6.74
N THR A 6 68.02 -31.24 5.49
CA THR A 6 69.16 -30.74 4.73
C THR A 6 68.51 -30.04 3.52
N VAL A 7 69.14 -28.97 3.07
CA VAL A 7 68.84 -28.14 1.89
C VAL A 7 68.61 -28.96 0.61
N LEU A 8 67.70 -28.53 -0.28
CA LEU A 8 67.98 -28.40 -1.73
C LEU A 8 66.84 -27.71 -2.52
N ARG A 9 67.30 -26.85 -3.43
CA ARG A 9 66.57 -26.02 -4.40
C ARG A 9 65.98 -26.85 -5.57
N LEU A 10 65.35 -26.10 -6.48
CA LEU A 10 64.97 -26.38 -7.88
C LEU A 10 63.54 -26.90 -8.04
N SER A 11 62.75 -26.55 -9.07
CA SER A 11 62.85 -25.56 -10.14
C SER A 11 61.51 -25.58 -10.90
N SER A 12 61.17 -24.47 -11.55
CA SER A 12 60.08 -24.32 -12.53
C SER A 12 60.18 -25.30 -13.70
N LYS A 13 59.06 -25.94 -14.11
CA LYS A 13 58.59 -26.10 -15.51
C LYS A 13 57.09 -26.44 -15.58
N ARG A 14 56.44 -25.92 -16.62
CA ARG A 14 55.00 -25.92 -16.94
C ARG A 14 54.70 -26.93 -18.07
N SER A 15 53.66 -27.77 -17.92
CA SER A 15 52.90 -28.57 -18.93
C SER A 15 52.43 -29.88 -18.27
N GLN A 16 51.25 -30.45 -18.46
CA GLN A 16 50.06 -30.19 -19.28
C GLN A 16 48.86 -30.89 -18.59
N ALA A 17 47.66 -30.63 -19.11
CA ALA A 17 46.32 -30.87 -18.57
C ALA A 17 45.90 -32.35 -18.32
N GLN A 18 44.69 -32.47 -17.73
CA GLN A 18 43.82 -33.65 -17.52
C GLN A 18 43.98 -34.29 -16.12
N SER A 19 43.02 -34.28 -15.19
CA SER A 19 41.56 -34.33 -15.31
C SER A 19 40.90 -33.55 -14.15
N LEU A 20 39.98 -32.64 -14.45
CA LEU A 20 39.04 -32.12 -13.45
C LEU A 20 37.89 -33.14 -13.39
N LEU A 21 37.89 -33.99 -12.37
CA LEU A 21 36.69 -34.76 -12.05
C LEU A 21 35.62 -33.76 -11.62
N VAL A 22 34.72 -33.49 -12.56
CA VAL A 22 33.52 -32.67 -12.43
C VAL A 22 32.65 -33.31 -11.35
N GLY A 23 32.66 -32.71 -10.16
CA GLY A 23 31.70 -33.02 -9.11
C GLY A 23 30.30 -32.61 -9.56
N SER A 24 29.40 -33.57 -9.64
CA SER A 24 27.98 -33.37 -9.88
C SER A 24 27.34 -32.63 -8.70
N LEU A 25 26.94 -31.37 -8.91
CA LEU A 25 26.03 -30.65 -8.01
C LEU A 25 24.61 -30.72 -8.58
N SER A 26 23.81 -31.61 -8.03
CA SER A 26 22.38 -31.70 -8.29
C SER A 26 21.68 -30.48 -7.67
N VAL A 27 21.49 -29.40 -8.44
CA VAL A 27 20.64 -28.28 -8.01
C VAL A 27 19.18 -28.67 -8.27
N LEU A 28 18.57 -29.33 -7.29
CA LEU A 28 17.13 -29.46 -7.23
C LEU A 28 16.54 -28.19 -6.63
N GLY A 29 15.70 -27.54 -7.43
CA GLY A 29 14.49 -26.86 -6.97
C GLY A 29 14.65 -25.40 -6.54
N LEU A 30 14.21 -24.50 -7.42
CA LEU A 30 13.37 -23.39 -6.99
C LEU A 30 12.25 -23.20 -8.03
N ILE A 31 11.05 -23.63 -7.67
CA ILE A 31 9.82 -23.24 -8.35
C ILE A 31 9.64 -21.75 -8.05
N SER A 32 10.23 -20.87 -8.87
CA SER A 32 9.95 -19.44 -8.82
C SER A 32 8.67 -19.15 -9.59
N GLY A 33 7.57 -19.69 -9.07
CA GLY A 33 6.22 -19.29 -9.43
C GLY A 33 5.71 -18.27 -8.42
N VAL A 34 6.46 -17.21 -8.15
CA VAL A 34 5.85 -16.04 -7.51
C VAL A 34 5.11 -15.33 -8.64
N LEU A 35 3.86 -15.73 -8.85
CA LEU A 35 2.87 -14.84 -9.45
C LEU A 35 2.64 -13.70 -8.45
N VAL A 36 3.64 -12.84 -8.27
CA VAL A 36 3.38 -11.50 -7.77
C VAL A 36 2.66 -10.82 -8.92
N SER A 37 1.34 -10.95 -8.91
CA SER A 37 0.47 -9.87 -9.35
C SER A 37 0.64 -8.73 -8.36
N GLU A 38 1.87 -8.23 -8.20
CA GLU A 38 2.06 -6.89 -7.68
C GLU A 38 1.60 -6.00 -8.81
N VAL A 39 0.32 -5.64 -8.76
CA VAL A 39 -0.11 -4.40 -9.37
C VAL A 39 0.59 -3.32 -8.55
N VAL A 40 1.85 -3.04 -8.88
CA VAL A 40 2.57 -1.88 -8.40
C VAL A 40 1.89 -0.69 -9.08
N TYR A 41 0.79 -0.23 -8.49
CA TYR A 41 0.32 1.11 -8.72
C TYR A 41 1.39 2.02 -8.13
N ALA A 42 2.37 2.39 -8.96
CA ALA A 42 3.28 3.50 -8.67
C ALA A 42 2.45 4.78 -8.68
N GLN A 43 1.61 4.97 -7.65
CA GLN A 43 1.01 6.25 -7.33
C GLN A 43 2.20 7.17 -7.08
N ALA A 44 2.32 8.26 -7.86
CA ALA A 44 3.37 9.23 -7.60
C ALA A 44 3.25 9.67 -6.13
N PRO A 45 4.35 9.82 -5.37
CA PRO A 45 4.29 10.25 -3.97
C PRO A 45 3.43 11.51 -3.73
N GLY A 46 3.28 12.36 -4.76
CA GLY A 46 2.38 13.52 -4.75
C GLY A 46 0.89 13.19 -4.63
N ASP A 47 0.42 12.11 -5.27
CA ASP A 47 -1.00 11.72 -5.30
C ASP A 47 -1.47 11.28 -3.91
N MET A 48 -0.64 10.52 -3.19
CA MET A 48 -0.96 10.06 -1.83
C MET A 48 -0.94 11.18 -0.79
N ALA A 49 0.03 12.10 -0.90
CA ALA A 49 0.08 13.27 -0.02
C ALA A 49 -1.13 14.18 -0.23
N GLN A 50 -1.55 14.38 -1.48
CA GLN A 50 -2.76 15.14 -1.81
C GLN A 50 -4.02 14.43 -1.32
N TYR A 51 -4.16 13.12 -1.60
CA TYR A 51 -5.26 12.30 -1.11
C TYR A 51 -5.42 12.41 0.41
N THR A 52 -4.32 12.29 1.16
CA THR A 52 -4.32 12.39 2.63
C THR A 52 -4.89 13.72 3.13
N ARG A 53 -4.50 14.83 2.49
CA ARG A 53 -5.02 16.16 2.86
C ARG A 53 -6.51 16.27 2.56
N VAL A 54 -6.94 15.80 1.40
CA VAL A 54 -8.34 15.84 0.95
C VAL A 54 -9.21 14.96 1.85
N ALA A 55 -8.81 13.71 2.09
CA ALA A 55 -9.52 12.77 2.95
C ALA A 55 -9.69 13.30 4.37
N ARG A 56 -8.68 13.97 4.92
CA ARG A 56 -8.77 14.61 6.25
C ARG A 56 -9.82 15.73 6.29
N GLN A 57 -9.89 16.58 5.27
CA GLN A 57 -10.90 17.64 5.20
C GLN A 57 -12.32 17.05 5.09
N ILE A 58 -12.49 16.00 4.27
CA ILE A 58 -13.76 15.28 4.16
C ILE A 58 -14.14 14.65 5.51
N GLU A 59 -13.19 14.03 6.21
CA GLU A 59 -13.46 13.42 7.53
C GLU A 59 -13.87 14.46 8.57
N GLN A 60 -13.24 15.64 8.57
CA GLN A 60 -13.66 16.75 9.44
C GLN A 60 -15.11 17.16 9.16
N GLN A 61 -15.49 17.28 7.89
CA GLN A 61 -16.87 17.56 7.49
C GLN A 61 -17.82 16.43 7.92
N ARG A 62 -17.43 15.17 7.68
CA ARG A 62 -18.20 13.97 8.07
C ARG A 62 -18.52 13.98 9.56
N MET A 63 -17.55 14.34 10.41
CA MET A 63 -17.73 14.40 11.86
C MET A 63 -18.75 15.49 12.28
N GLN A 64 -18.76 16.63 11.59
CA GLN A 64 -19.73 17.70 11.83
C GLN A 64 -21.14 17.26 11.40
N ASP A 65 -21.28 16.73 10.20
CA ASP A 65 -22.56 16.24 9.67
C ASP A 65 -23.10 15.09 10.52
N TYR A 66 -22.24 14.16 10.94
CA TYR A 66 -22.62 13.04 11.81
C TYR A 66 -23.14 13.53 13.17
N ALA A 67 -22.56 14.60 13.73
CA ALA A 67 -23.05 15.19 14.97
C ALA A 67 -24.46 15.78 14.82
N GLU A 68 -24.75 16.46 13.71
CA GLU A 68 -26.09 16.98 13.42
C GLU A 68 -27.10 15.85 13.21
N VAL A 69 -26.74 14.81 12.44
CA VAL A 69 -27.58 13.61 12.27
C VAL A 69 -27.85 12.94 13.62
N LYS A 70 -26.83 12.84 14.49
CA LYS A 70 -26.98 12.26 15.82
C LYS A 70 -28.01 13.00 16.67
N GLN A 71 -28.06 14.33 16.59
CA GLN A 71 -29.06 15.14 17.28
C GLN A 71 -30.47 14.88 16.74
N ILE A 72 -30.62 14.84 15.42
CA ILE A 72 -31.93 14.59 14.77
C ILE A 72 -32.46 13.18 15.12
N MET A 73 -31.56 12.19 15.18
CA MET A 73 -31.90 10.79 15.43
C MET A 73 -32.07 10.44 16.91
N GLY A 74 -31.94 11.40 17.83
CA GLY A 74 -32.08 11.15 19.27
C GLY A 74 -30.94 10.33 19.89
N GLY A 75 -29.75 10.35 19.28
CA GLY A 75 -28.52 9.82 19.86
C GLY A 75 -27.89 8.64 19.12
N THR A 76 -28.67 7.72 18.56
CA THR A 76 -28.12 6.57 17.82
C THR A 76 -28.30 6.79 16.32
N VAL A 77 -27.18 6.76 15.58
CA VAL A 77 -27.19 6.84 14.12
C VAL A 77 -26.99 5.43 13.56
N PRO A 78 -27.94 4.88 12.79
CA PRO A 78 -27.77 3.61 12.12
C PRO A 78 -26.56 3.62 11.17
N GLU A 79 -25.94 2.47 10.99
CA GLU A 79 -24.96 2.31 9.91
C GLU A 79 -25.60 2.62 8.55
N ASN A 80 -24.81 3.20 7.66
CA ASN A 80 -25.23 3.56 6.30
C ASN A 80 -26.51 4.40 6.26
N VAL A 81 -26.72 5.31 7.23
CA VAL A 81 -27.93 6.15 7.36
C VAL A 81 -28.32 6.87 6.05
N CYS A 82 -27.34 7.28 5.24
CA CYS A 82 -27.57 7.94 3.95
C CYS A 82 -28.07 7.02 2.84
N GLN A 83 -27.98 5.70 3.00
CA GLN A 83 -28.46 4.70 2.03
C GLN A 83 -29.83 4.12 2.40
N ARG A 84 -30.35 4.47 3.58
CA ARG A 84 -31.62 3.96 4.10
C ARG A 84 -32.80 4.72 3.51
N ARG A 85 -33.89 4.01 3.22
CA ARG A 85 -35.13 4.59 2.68
C ARG A 85 -36.03 5.22 3.74
N ASP A 86 -35.89 4.78 4.99
CA ASP A 86 -36.69 5.21 6.15
C ASP A 86 -36.06 6.38 6.94
N THR A 87 -35.06 7.04 6.34
CA THR A 87 -34.34 8.15 6.96
C THR A 87 -35.17 9.44 6.91
N PRO A 88 -35.25 10.21 8.03
CA PRO A 88 -35.94 11.50 8.05
C PRO A 88 -35.44 12.44 6.96
N GLN A 89 -36.33 13.24 6.36
CA GLN A 89 -35.97 14.14 5.26
C GLN A 89 -34.78 15.06 5.61
N ARG A 90 -34.75 15.63 6.81
CA ARG A 90 -33.65 16.48 7.25
C ARG A 90 -32.30 15.77 7.31
N VAL A 91 -32.29 14.46 7.59
CA VAL A 91 -31.07 13.66 7.54
C VAL A 91 -30.64 13.40 6.10
N GLN A 92 -31.61 13.21 5.17
CA GLN A 92 -31.30 13.09 3.74
C GLN A 92 -30.66 14.37 3.19
N GLU A 93 -31.17 15.54 3.57
CA GLU A 93 -30.58 16.84 3.20
C GLU A 93 -29.13 16.99 3.69
N ILE A 94 -28.82 16.49 4.90
CA ILE A 94 -27.45 16.46 5.43
C ILE A 94 -26.57 15.50 4.62
N CYS A 95 -27.08 14.34 4.23
CA CYS A 95 -26.36 13.39 3.38
C CYS A 95 -26.04 13.99 2.00
N GLU A 96 -27.00 14.67 1.37
CA GLU A 96 -26.78 15.38 0.10
C GLU A 96 -25.74 16.50 0.25
N ARG A 97 -25.83 17.27 1.34
CA ARG A 97 -24.83 18.29 1.66
C ARG A 97 -23.44 17.69 1.83
N PHE A 98 -23.32 16.58 2.54
CA PHE A 98 -22.05 15.88 2.73
C PHE A 98 -21.46 15.41 1.39
N GLU A 99 -22.27 14.81 0.52
CA GLU A 99 -21.82 14.39 -0.81
C GLU A 99 -21.34 15.56 -1.66
N ASN A 100 -22.12 16.64 -1.72
CA ASN A 100 -21.79 17.82 -2.51
C ASN A 100 -20.53 18.51 -2.00
N THR A 101 -20.42 18.68 -0.67
CA THR A 101 -19.26 19.29 -0.03
C THR A 101 -18.01 18.43 -0.22
N SER A 102 -18.14 17.11 -0.15
CA SER A 102 -17.01 16.19 -0.39
C SER A 102 -16.50 16.30 -1.82
N ARG A 103 -17.40 16.31 -2.82
CA ARG A 103 -17.02 16.51 -4.24
C ARG A 103 -16.30 17.85 -4.43
N ASP A 104 -16.82 18.91 -3.83
CA ASP A 104 -16.25 20.25 -3.93
C ASP A 104 -14.86 20.35 -3.25
N ILE A 105 -14.69 19.75 -2.06
CA ILE A 105 -13.38 19.64 -1.40
C ILE A 105 -12.39 18.91 -2.31
N ILE A 106 -12.77 17.78 -2.91
CA ILE A 106 -11.92 17.02 -3.84
C ILE A 106 -11.47 17.92 -4.99
N THR A 107 -12.41 18.58 -5.66
CA THR A 107 -12.11 19.38 -6.86
C THR A 107 -11.32 20.65 -6.54
N ARG A 108 -11.63 21.37 -5.46
CA ARG A 108 -10.91 22.59 -5.05
C ARG A 108 -9.47 22.32 -4.65
N ASN A 109 -9.16 21.10 -4.20
CA ASN A 109 -7.80 20.68 -3.91
C ASN A 109 -7.05 20.17 -5.14
N GLY A 110 -7.61 20.28 -6.36
CA GLY A 110 -6.96 19.88 -7.61
C GLY A 110 -6.93 18.38 -7.86
N MET A 111 -7.79 17.60 -7.20
CA MET A 111 -7.94 16.16 -7.42
C MET A 111 -9.27 15.89 -8.13
N SER A 112 -9.32 14.89 -9.01
CA SER A 112 -10.57 14.45 -9.61
C SER A 112 -11.27 13.42 -8.72
N VAL A 113 -12.60 13.39 -8.73
CA VAL A 113 -13.38 12.37 -8.01
C VAL A 113 -12.98 10.93 -8.41
N PRO A 114 -12.78 10.59 -9.71
CA PRO A 114 -12.31 9.27 -10.09
C PRO A 114 -10.97 8.88 -9.46
N LYS A 115 -10.00 9.81 -9.43
CA LYS A 115 -8.67 9.57 -8.85
C LYS A 115 -8.74 9.42 -7.34
N PHE A 116 -9.52 10.26 -6.65
CA PHE A 116 -9.77 10.11 -5.22
C PHE A 116 -10.33 8.72 -4.91
N ASN A 117 -11.39 8.30 -5.62
CA ASN A 117 -12.02 7.00 -5.44
C ASN A 117 -11.11 5.82 -5.78
N GLU A 118 -10.24 5.96 -6.77
CA GLU A 118 -9.21 4.98 -7.10
C GLU A 118 -8.26 4.75 -5.92
N ILE A 119 -7.73 5.83 -5.34
CA ILE A 119 -6.85 5.76 -4.17
C ILE A 119 -7.60 5.20 -2.95
N THR A 120 -8.85 5.62 -2.72
CA THR A 120 -9.68 5.07 -1.64
C THR A 120 -9.82 3.54 -1.77
N ARG A 121 -10.12 3.03 -2.96
CA ARG A 121 -10.22 1.57 -3.19
C ARG A 121 -8.88 0.88 -2.97
N TYR A 122 -7.79 1.45 -3.48
CA TYR A 122 -6.46 0.94 -3.24
C TYR A 122 -6.17 0.80 -1.73
N CYS A 123 -6.51 1.82 -0.96
CA CYS A 123 -6.29 1.84 0.49
C CYS A 123 -7.18 0.87 1.28
N GLN A 124 -8.41 0.62 0.82
CA GLN A 124 -9.28 -0.40 1.40
C GLN A 124 -8.74 -1.81 1.16
N GLN A 125 -8.15 -2.06 -0.01
CA GLN A 125 -7.59 -3.36 -0.38
C GLN A 125 -6.18 -3.59 0.20
N ASN A 126 -5.42 -2.51 0.45
CA ASN A 126 -4.05 -2.53 0.94
C ASN A 126 -3.91 -1.68 2.21
N PRO A 127 -4.39 -2.15 3.37
CA PRO A 127 -4.38 -1.38 4.61
C PRO A 127 -2.98 -1.34 5.23
N LYS A 128 -2.06 -0.62 4.57
CA LYS A 128 -0.73 -0.30 5.09
C LYS A 128 -0.80 1.12 5.65
N PRO A 129 -0.78 1.32 6.98
CA PRO A 129 -1.04 2.63 7.60
C PRO A 129 -0.09 3.76 7.17
N LYS A 130 1.12 3.41 6.74
CA LYS A 130 2.13 4.37 6.26
C LYS A 130 1.83 4.87 4.84
N GLU A 131 1.09 4.10 4.06
CA GLU A 131 0.74 4.40 2.67
C GLU A 131 -0.68 4.95 2.60
N CYS A 132 -1.57 4.45 3.45
CA CYS A 132 -3.00 4.77 3.46
C CYS A 132 -3.43 5.29 4.85
N PRO A 133 -3.40 6.61 5.05
CA PRO A 133 -3.89 7.20 6.29
C PRO A 133 -5.40 7.01 6.40
N ARG A 134 -5.85 6.72 7.62
CA ARG A 134 -7.26 6.69 7.99
C ARG A 134 -7.76 8.09 8.28
#